data_AF-A0A839USI4-F1
#
_entry.id   AF-A0A839USI4-F1
#
_cell.length_a   1.000
_cell.length_b   1.000
_cell.length_c   1.000
_cell.angle_alpha   90.00
_cell.angle_beta   90.00
_cell.angle_gamma   90.00
#
_symmetry.space_group_name_H-M   'P 1'
#
loop_
_entity.id
_entity.type
_entity.pdbx_description
1 polymer ?
#
loop_
_entity_poly.entity_id
_entity_poly.type
_entity_poly.pdbx_seq_one_letter_code
_entity_poly.pdbx_strand_id
1 'polypeptide(L)'
;MKAVWQVMLLFCTAVALSINSVAQEDDSNTVVEQSPPPEDVPLNLDRLWLPTSYTKYWANLRQIAELALASERCIEVVRGELARAESAEDAPVFAIVCRDAARKTYVNKFDGLSIDSFDQAVVRDLVVIDYAGEEVAVVDVTPALYEKCVSKWHSQLELMRGLTWLDDLDSVEPVMMTERDSGEILYRFARKFNAQNVAGVTLRYVAICEGTSLSDVETHIDIRPPS
;
A
#
# COMPACT_ATOMS: atom_id res chain seq x y z
N MET A 1 38.75 0.72 62.36
CA MET A 1 38.16 2.00 62.81
C MET A 1 36.69 1.97 62.44
N LYS A 2 35.81 2.26 63.41
CA LYS A 2 34.36 2.05 63.38
C LYS A 2 33.63 3.14 62.58
N ALA A 3 32.49 2.75 62.02
CA ALA A 3 31.47 3.56 61.37
C ALA A 3 30.82 4.63 62.26
N VAL A 4 30.32 5.71 61.63
CA VAL A 4 29.29 6.68 62.10
C VAL A 4 28.60 7.22 60.84
N TRP A 5 27.37 6.81 60.49
CA TRP A 5 26.06 7.44 60.75
C TRP A 5 25.95 8.91 60.28
N GLN A 6 25.22 9.24 59.21
CA GLN A 6 23.75 9.47 59.10
C GLN A 6 23.31 10.91 59.46
N VAL A 7 22.36 11.43 58.67
CA VAL A 7 21.43 12.58 58.90
C VAL A 7 21.76 13.93 58.23
N MET A 8 20.99 14.28 57.19
CA MET A 8 20.15 15.50 57.09
C MET A 8 19.38 15.47 55.76
N LEU A 9 18.09 15.10 55.70
CA LEU A 9 16.87 15.87 56.02
C LEU A 9 16.65 17.15 55.20
N LEU A 10 15.45 17.19 54.59
CA LEU A 10 14.60 18.36 54.31
C LEU A 10 15.03 19.33 53.21
N PHE A 11 14.36 19.23 52.05
CA PHE A 11 13.69 20.39 51.45
C PHE A 11 12.38 19.96 50.77
N CYS A 12 11.31 19.98 51.56
CA CYS A 12 9.97 20.24 51.07
C CYS A 12 9.91 21.71 50.64
N THR A 13 9.62 21.99 49.38
CA THR A 13 8.90 23.23 49.01
C THR A 13 7.83 22.87 48.00
N ALA A 14 6.60 22.88 48.51
CA ALA A 14 5.39 22.92 47.73
C ALA A 14 5.36 24.22 46.93
N VAL A 15 5.21 24.12 45.61
CA VAL A 15 4.74 25.24 44.78
C VAL A 15 3.32 24.91 44.35
N ALA A 16 2.41 25.71 44.90
CA ALA A 16 0.99 25.70 44.67
C ALA A 16 0.64 26.36 43.32
N LEU A 17 -0.42 25.81 42.71
CA LEU A 17 -1.43 26.45 41.86
C LEU A 17 -0.98 27.50 40.83
N SER A 18 -1.15 27.15 39.56
CA SER A 18 -1.86 28.02 38.63
C SER A 18 -2.78 27.17 37.75
N ILE A 19 -4.07 27.36 37.99
CA ILE A 19 -5.19 26.81 37.25
C ILE A 19 -5.27 27.61 35.95
N ASN A 20 -4.90 27.01 34.82
CA ASN A 20 -5.32 27.51 33.52
C ASN A 20 -6.41 26.60 32.96
N SER A 21 -7.64 27.07 33.16
CA SER A 21 -8.81 26.74 32.37
C SER A 21 -8.51 27.04 30.91
N VAL A 22 -8.46 26.01 30.05
CA VAL A 22 -8.49 26.16 28.60
C VAL A 22 -9.36 25.06 28.02
N ALA A 23 -10.43 25.52 27.36
CA ALA A 23 -11.16 24.91 26.26
C ALA A 23 -11.61 23.45 26.41
N GLN A 24 -12.88 23.34 26.78
CA GLN A 24 -13.81 22.31 26.38
C GLN A 24 -13.64 21.96 24.89
N GLU A 25 -13.03 20.81 24.59
CA GLU A 25 -13.08 20.18 23.29
C GLU A 25 -14.48 19.54 23.17
N ASP A 26 -15.35 20.17 22.39
CA ASP A 26 -16.60 19.57 21.94
C ASP A 26 -16.24 18.31 21.14
N ASP A 27 -16.37 17.15 21.78
CA ASP A 27 -16.51 15.83 21.15
C ASP A 27 -17.82 15.80 20.33
N SER A 28 -17.91 16.63 19.29
CA SER A 28 -18.83 16.40 18.18
C SER A 28 -18.24 15.27 17.34
N ASN A 29 -18.30 14.07 17.91
CA ASN A 29 -18.10 12.80 17.24
C ASN A 29 -19.22 12.68 16.20
N THR A 30 -19.02 13.34 15.08
CA THR A 30 -19.89 13.29 13.91
C THR A 30 -19.68 11.91 13.34
N VAL A 31 -20.48 10.95 13.83
CA VAL A 31 -20.63 9.65 13.20
C VAL A 31 -21.01 9.96 11.76
N VAL A 32 -20.03 9.83 10.86
CA VAL A 32 -20.28 9.84 9.42
C VAL A 32 -21.18 8.64 9.22
N GLU A 33 -22.48 8.91 9.14
CA GLU A 33 -23.51 7.95 8.80
C GLU A 33 -23.12 7.40 7.43
N GLN A 34 -22.39 6.28 7.45
CA GLN A 34 -21.99 5.55 6.27
C GLN A 34 -23.28 5.19 5.56
N SER A 35 -23.56 5.92 4.49
CA SER A 35 -24.71 5.63 3.64
C SER A 35 -24.64 4.14 3.27
N PRO A 36 -25.74 3.39 3.41
CA PRO A 36 -25.74 1.97 3.14
C PRO A 36 -25.13 1.71 1.76
N PRO A 37 -24.33 0.64 1.60
CA PRO A 37 -23.74 0.31 0.31
C PRO A 37 -24.84 0.28 -0.76
N PRO A 38 -24.62 0.92 -1.92
CA PRO A 38 -25.66 1.05 -2.92
C PRO A 38 -26.16 -0.34 -3.34
N GLU A 39 -27.48 -0.53 -3.27
CA GLU A 39 -28.17 -1.73 -3.76
C GLU A 39 -27.72 -2.05 -5.19
N ASP A 40 -27.55 -3.35 -5.51
CA ASP A 40 -26.98 -3.91 -6.74
C ASP A 40 -27.39 -3.15 -8.01
N VAL A 41 -26.58 -2.15 -8.41
CA VAL A 41 -26.81 -1.41 -9.65
C VAL A 41 -26.40 -2.33 -10.80
N PRO A 42 -27.32 -2.73 -11.69
CA PRO A 42 -26.95 -3.61 -12.79
C PRO A 42 -26.03 -2.88 -13.79
N LEU A 43 -24.97 -3.57 -14.23
CA LEU A 43 -24.07 -3.05 -15.26
C LEU A 43 -24.82 -2.81 -16.57
N ASN A 44 -24.74 -1.59 -17.10
CA ASN A 44 -25.28 -1.25 -18.41
C ASN A 44 -24.28 -1.60 -19.53
N LEU A 45 -24.56 -2.66 -20.28
CA LEU A 45 -23.70 -3.17 -21.34
C LEU A 45 -23.57 -2.24 -22.55
N ASP A 46 -24.53 -1.35 -22.79
CA ASP A 46 -24.50 -0.40 -23.91
C ASP A 46 -23.42 0.69 -23.71
N ARG A 47 -22.84 0.78 -22.51
CA ARG A 47 -21.75 1.69 -22.17
C ARG A 47 -20.36 1.08 -22.37
N LEU A 48 -20.31 -0.19 -22.77
CA LEU A 48 -19.07 -0.88 -23.09
C LEU A 48 -18.87 -0.90 -24.59
N TRP A 49 -17.65 -0.60 -25.03
CA TRP A 49 -17.34 -0.55 -26.45
C TRP A 49 -15.92 -1.02 -26.73
N LEU A 50 -15.76 -1.86 -27.76
CA LEU A 50 -14.46 -2.28 -28.29
C LEU A 50 -14.41 -2.11 -29.81
N PRO A 51 -13.24 -1.79 -30.38
CA PRO A 51 -13.01 -1.95 -31.81
C PRO A 51 -13.16 -3.42 -32.24
N THR A 52 -13.49 -3.65 -33.51
CA THR A 52 -13.71 -4.99 -34.07
C THR A 52 -12.51 -5.93 -33.89
N SER A 53 -11.28 -5.42 -33.96
CA SER A 53 -10.06 -6.23 -33.74
C SER A 53 -9.92 -6.75 -32.31
N TYR A 54 -10.62 -6.13 -31.34
CA TYR A 54 -10.55 -6.45 -29.92
C TYR A 54 -11.79 -7.20 -29.40
N THR A 55 -12.76 -7.52 -30.25
CA THR A 55 -14.02 -8.17 -29.83
C THR A 55 -13.79 -9.51 -29.13
N LYS A 56 -12.68 -10.21 -29.39
CA LYS A 56 -12.28 -11.44 -28.67
C LYS A 56 -12.12 -11.23 -27.15
N TYR A 57 -11.85 -10.00 -26.70
CA TYR A 57 -11.68 -9.64 -25.29
C TYR A 57 -12.96 -9.06 -24.64
N TRP A 58 -14.12 -9.20 -25.29
CA TRP A 58 -15.37 -8.64 -24.77
C TRP A 58 -15.75 -9.17 -23.39
N ALA A 59 -15.53 -10.46 -23.13
CA ALA A 59 -15.79 -11.07 -21.84
C ALA A 59 -14.94 -10.41 -20.73
N ASN A 60 -13.66 -10.17 -20.99
CA ASN A 60 -12.73 -9.53 -20.07
C ASN A 60 -13.16 -8.07 -19.78
N LEU A 61 -13.53 -7.30 -20.82
CA LEU A 61 -14.03 -5.93 -20.61
C LEU A 61 -15.28 -5.91 -19.72
N ARG A 62 -16.21 -6.84 -19.94
CA ARG A 62 -17.41 -6.97 -19.11
C ARG A 62 -17.04 -7.28 -17.66
N GLN A 63 -16.21 -8.28 -17.43
CA GLN A 63 -15.77 -8.69 -16.09
C GLN A 63 -15.07 -7.54 -15.35
N ILE A 64 -14.19 -6.81 -16.05
CA ILE A 64 -13.51 -5.64 -15.50
C ILE A 64 -14.49 -4.52 -15.13
N ALA A 65 -15.52 -4.29 -15.94
CA ALA A 65 -16.55 -3.31 -15.62
C ALA A 65 -17.39 -3.73 -14.39
N GLU A 66 -17.68 -5.03 -14.24
CA GLU A 66 -18.35 -5.59 -13.05
C GLU A 66 -17.47 -5.41 -11.80
N LEU A 67 -16.17 -5.70 -11.89
CA LEU A 67 -15.20 -5.48 -10.80
C LEU A 67 -15.06 -4.01 -10.42
N ALA A 68 -15.02 -3.12 -11.41
CA ALA A 68 -14.97 -1.68 -11.16
C ALA A 68 -16.22 -1.21 -10.40
N LEU A 69 -17.40 -1.72 -10.75
CA LEU A 69 -18.66 -1.39 -10.09
C LEU A 69 -18.76 -2.01 -8.68
N ALA A 70 -18.13 -3.16 -8.44
CA ALA A 70 -18.02 -3.76 -7.12
C ALA A 70 -17.10 -2.97 -6.16
N SER A 71 -16.31 -2.01 -6.67
CA SER A 71 -15.49 -1.16 -5.82
C SER A 71 -16.32 -0.10 -5.08
N GLU A 72 -16.00 0.16 -3.81
CA GLU A 72 -16.74 1.10 -2.95
C GLU A 72 -16.86 2.52 -3.51
N ARG A 73 -15.94 2.92 -4.39
CA ARG A 73 -15.91 4.27 -4.96
C ARG A 73 -16.78 4.41 -6.22
N CYS A 74 -17.06 3.32 -6.94
CA CYS A 74 -17.77 3.37 -8.22
C CYS A 74 -19.25 3.08 -8.00
N ILE A 75 -20.10 4.09 -8.13
CA ILE A 75 -21.56 3.91 -8.08
C ILE A 75 -22.12 3.56 -9.46
N GLU A 76 -21.46 4.05 -10.51
CA GLU A 76 -21.94 3.92 -11.88
C GLU A 76 -20.77 3.84 -12.86
N VAL A 77 -20.76 2.80 -13.70
CA VAL A 77 -19.87 2.75 -14.87
C VAL A 77 -20.46 3.64 -15.96
N VAL A 78 -19.79 4.76 -16.22
CA VAL A 78 -20.19 5.75 -17.24
C VAL A 78 -19.80 5.28 -18.64
N ARG A 79 -18.61 4.67 -18.77
CA ARG A 79 -18.07 4.19 -20.05
C ARG A 79 -16.97 3.15 -19.79
N GLY A 80 -16.93 2.09 -20.58
CA GLY A 80 -15.80 1.16 -20.63
C GLY A 80 -15.29 1.02 -22.06
N GLU A 81 -14.01 1.31 -22.28
CA GLU A 81 -13.43 1.29 -23.62
C GLU A 81 -11.96 0.86 -23.64
N LEU A 82 -11.44 0.59 -24.83
CA LEU A 82 -10.01 0.34 -25.05
C LEU A 82 -9.21 1.64 -24.92
N ALA A 83 -8.19 1.65 -24.05
CA ALA A 83 -7.20 2.71 -23.95
C ALA A 83 -6.21 2.61 -25.12
N ARG A 84 -6.62 3.11 -26.30
CA ARG A 84 -5.91 2.92 -27.58
C ARG A 84 -4.43 3.30 -27.56
N ALA A 85 -4.06 4.32 -26.79
CA ALA A 85 -2.68 4.79 -26.72
C ALA A 85 -1.75 3.84 -25.95
N GLU A 86 -2.32 2.96 -25.12
CA GLU A 86 -1.61 2.08 -24.18
C GLU A 86 -1.81 0.59 -24.52
N SER A 87 -2.72 0.30 -25.45
CA SER A 87 -3.06 -1.07 -25.86
C SER A 87 -2.24 -1.54 -27.05
N ALA A 88 -1.78 -2.78 -27.00
CA ALA A 88 -1.33 -3.56 -28.17
C ALA A 88 -2.42 -4.56 -28.61
N GLU A 89 -2.28 -5.21 -29.76
CA GLU A 89 -3.29 -6.16 -30.28
C GLU A 89 -3.42 -7.43 -29.40
N ASP A 90 -2.32 -7.82 -28.77
CA ASP A 90 -2.18 -8.94 -27.85
C ASP A 90 -2.22 -8.53 -26.38
N ALA A 91 -1.88 -7.28 -26.05
CA ALA A 91 -1.96 -6.72 -24.69
C ALA A 91 -2.97 -5.53 -24.63
N PRO A 92 -4.29 -5.81 -24.57
CA PRO A 92 -5.30 -4.77 -24.43
C PRO A 92 -5.22 -4.09 -23.05
N VAL A 93 -5.38 -2.77 -23.01
CA VAL A 93 -5.58 -2.00 -21.77
C VAL A 93 -6.98 -1.40 -21.82
N PHE A 94 -7.80 -1.65 -20.81
CA PHE A 94 -9.16 -1.11 -20.73
C PHE A 94 -9.22 0.06 -19.76
N ALA A 95 -9.90 1.13 -20.17
CA ALA A 95 -10.22 2.28 -19.34
C ALA A 95 -11.69 2.24 -18.95
N ILE A 96 -11.96 2.10 -17.64
CA ILE A 96 -13.31 2.18 -17.08
C ILE A 96 -13.48 3.55 -16.43
N VAL A 97 -14.39 4.35 -16.99
CA VAL A 97 -14.79 5.64 -16.43
C VAL A 97 -15.92 5.38 -15.45
N CYS A 98 -15.61 5.56 -14.17
CA CYS A 98 -16.55 5.43 -13.06
C CYS A 98 -17.03 6.80 -12.57
N ARG A 99 -18.22 6.84 -11.97
CA ARG A 99 -18.76 7.99 -11.24
C ARG A 99 -18.95 7.62 -9.78
N ASP A 100 -18.49 8.49 -8.88
CA ASP A 100 -18.62 8.32 -7.44
C ASP A 100 -19.90 8.95 -6.84
N ALA A 101 -20.08 8.80 -5.52
CA ALA A 101 -21.16 9.41 -4.74
C ALA A 101 -21.27 10.93 -4.88
N ALA A 102 -20.14 11.61 -5.07
CA ALA A 102 -20.08 13.05 -5.28
C ALA A 102 -20.37 13.45 -6.74
N ARG A 103 -20.73 12.49 -7.60
CA ARG A 103 -20.91 12.63 -9.05
C ARG A 103 -19.64 13.05 -9.79
N LYS A 104 -18.46 12.87 -9.18
CA LYS A 104 -17.18 13.08 -9.85
C LYS A 104 -16.83 11.84 -10.66
N THR A 105 -16.31 12.06 -11.86
CA THR A 105 -15.85 10.98 -12.73
C THR A 105 -14.36 10.75 -12.53
N TYR A 106 -13.96 9.49 -12.52
CA TYR A 106 -12.55 9.08 -12.50
C TYR A 106 -12.36 7.90 -13.45
N VAL A 107 -11.13 7.67 -13.86
CA VAL A 107 -10.77 6.59 -14.78
C VAL A 107 -9.94 5.58 -14.00
N ASN A 108 -10.33 4.32 -14.06
CA ASN A 108 -9.52 3.19 -13.64
C ASN A 108 -9.04 2.46 -14.88
N LYS A 109 -7.75 2.17 -14.95
CA LYS A 109 -7.18 1.37 -16.03
C LYS A 109 -6.93 -0.06 -15.58
N PHE A 110 -7.18 -1.00 -16.47
CA PHE A 110 -7.01 -2.41 -16.22
C PHE A 110 -6.25 -3.10 -17.35
N ASP A 111 -5.44 -4.10 -16.99
CA ASP A 111 -4.87 -5.03 -17.95
C ASP A 111 -6.00 -5.94 -18.47
N GLY A 112 -6.19 -5.96 -19.78
CA GLY A 112 -7.28 -6.69 -20.40
C GLY A 112 -7.07 -8.21 -20.46
N LEU A 113 -5.88 -8.72 -20.15
CA LEU A 113 -5.59 -10.14 -20.00
C LEU A 113 -5.66 -10.57 -18.54
N SER A 114 -4.93 -9.90 -17.65
CA SER A 114 -4.83 -10.31 -16.24
C SER A 114 -5.98 -9.80 -15.38
N ILE A 115 -6.73 -8.79 -15.84
CA ILE A 115 -7.85 -8.15 -15.13
C ILE A 115 -7.36 -7.25 -13.96
N ASP A 116 -6.05 -7.08 -13.81
CA ASP A 116 -5.48 -6.26 -12.75
C ASP A 116 -5.66 -4.76 -13.01
N SER A 117 -5.85 -3.99 -11.94
CA SER A 117 -5.93 -2.53 -12.00
C SER A 117 -4.54 -1.90 -11.96
N PHE A 118 -4.22 -1.02 -12.90
CA PHE A 118 -2.97 -0.24 -12.90
C PHE A 118 -2.97 0.88 -11.86
N ASP A 119 -4.15 1.34 -11.44
CA ASP A 119 -4.31 2.47 -10.52
C ASP A 119 -4.39 2.04 -9.05
N GLN A 120 -4.31 0.73 -8.75
CA GLN A 120 -4.26 0.23 -7.38
C GLN A 120 -2.84 0.30 -6.81
N ALA A 121 -2.46 1.51 -6.38
CA ALA A 121 -1.54 1.69 -5.26
C ALA A 121 -2.24 1.44 -3.89
N VAL A 122 -3.43 0.81 -3.90
CA VAL A 122 -4.24 0.59 -2.70
C VAL A 122 -4.40 -0.90 -2.50
N VAL A 123 -3.57 -1.41 -1.58
CA VAL A 123 -3.78 -2.63 -0.78
C VAL A 123 -5.26 -2.98 -0.70
N ARG A 124 -5.65 -4.15 -1.21
CA ARG A 124 -6.84 -4.85 -0.71
C ARG A 124 -6.59 -6.34 -0.68
N ASP A 125 -6.77 -6.88 0.53
CA ASP A 125 -7.17 -8.25 0.81
C ASP A 125 -8.05 -8.80 -0.31
N LEU A 126 -7.44 -9.59 -1.21
CA LEU A 126 -8.21 -10.39 -2.15
C LEU A 126 -8.84 -11.51 -1.35
N VAL A 127 -10.14 -11.50 -1.11
CA VAL A 127 -10.85 -12.73 -0.69
C VAL A 127 -10.95 -13.63 -1.92
N VAL A 128 -10.18 -14.70 -1.94
CA VAL A 128 -10.31 -15.76 -2.96
C VAL A 128 -11.46 -16.68 -2.54
N ILE A 129 -12.56 -16.65 -3.29
CA ILE A 129 -13.68 -17.57 -3.09
C ILE A 129 -13.38 -18.84 -3.89
N ASP A 130 -13.24 -19.99 -3.21
CA ASP A 130 -13.17 -21.30 -3.88
C ASP A 130 -14.54 -21.66 -4.49
N TYR A 131 -14.55 -22.47 -5.56
CA TYR A 131 -15.74 -23.04 -6.20
C TYR A 131 -16.64 -23.85 -5.25
N ALA A 132 -16.18 -24.14 -4.02
CA ALA A 132 -16.94 -24.78 -2.95
C ALA A 132 -17.68 -23.80 -2.00
N GLY A 133 -17.49 -22.48 -2.13
CA GLY A 133 -18.16 -21.48 -1.30
C GLY A 133 -17.66 -21.41 0.15
N GLU A 134 -16.45 -21.92 0.43
CA GLU A 134 -15.81 -21.84 1.74
C GLU A 134 -14.90 -20.59 1.78
N GLU A 135 -15.02 -19.78 2.84
CA GLU A 135 -14.14 -18.63 3.08
C GLU A 135 -12.71 -19.13 3.31
N VAL A 136 -11.87 -19.07 2.27
CA VAL A 136 -10.45 -19.33 2.43
C VAL A 136 -9.83 -18.05 3.00
N ALA A 137 -9.30 -18.14 4.23
CA ALA A 137 -8.55 -17.06 4.83
C ALA A 137 -7.35 -16.73 3.93
N VAL A 138 -7.39 -15.56 3.29
CA VAL A 138 -6.27 -15.10 2.50
C VAL A 138 -5.21 -14.61 3.47
N VAL A 139 -4.14 -15.41 3.53
CA VAL A 139 -2.97 -15.05 4.32
C VAL A 139 -2.31 -13.90 3.58
N ASP A 140 -2.42 -12.70 4.15
CA ASP A 140 -1.58 -11.58 3.73
C ASP A 140 -0.11 -12.03 3.88
N VAL A 141 0.55 -12.23 2.75
CA VAL A 141 1.93 -12.71 2.69
C VAL A 141 2.91 -11.56 2.96
N THR A 142 2.43 -10.31 2.92
CA THR A 142 3.28 -9.13 3.05
C THR A 142 4.03 -9.04 4.38
N PRO A 143 3.46 -9.39 5.56
CA PRO A 143 4.20 -9.35 6.82
C PRO A 143 5.35 -10.37 6.84
N ALA A 144 5.08 -11.60 6.39
CA ALA A 144 6.10 -12.66 6.33
C ALA A 144 7.23 -12.33 5.34
N LEU A 145 6.88 -11.72 4.21
CA LEU A 145 7.84 -11.26 3.21
C LEU A 145 8.71 -10.12 3.76
N TYR A 146 8.10 -9.16 4.44
CA TYR A 146 8.82 -8.06 5.07
C TYR A 146 9.77 -8.54 6.18
N GLU A 147 9.35 -9.47 7.03
CA GLU A 147 10.23 -10.08 8.04
C GLU A 147 11.46 -10.74 7.37
N LYS A 148 11.26 -11.41 6.24
CA LYS A 148 12.35 -12.00 5.45
C LYS A 148 13.30 -10.93 4.90
N CYS A 149 12.76 -9.82 4.39
CA CYS A 149 13.55 -8.67 3.95
C CYS A 149 14.40 -8.09 5.09
N VAL A 150 13.80 -7.87 6.26
CA VAL A 150 14.49 -7.33 7.44
C VAL A 150 15.64 -8.24 7.86
N SER A 151 15.43 -9.55 7.89
CA SER A 151 16.49 -10.52 8.20
C SER A 151 17.66 -10.46 7.20
N LYS A 152 17.37 -10.33 5.89
CA LYS A 152 18.40 -10.20 4.86
C LYS A 152 19.16 -8.88 4.94
N TRP A 153 18.48 -7.76 5.15
CA TRP A 153 19.16 -6.48 5.36
C TRP A 153 20.03 -6.49 6.61
N HIS A 154 19.57 -7.11 7.71
CA HIS A 154 20.36 -7.18 8.93
C HIS A 154 21.71 -7.88 8.70
N SER A 155 21.73 -8.98 7.96
CA SER A 155 22.99 -9.68 7.64
C SER A 155 23.87 -8.88 6.66
N GLN A 156 23.29 -8.21 5.67
CA GLN A 156 24.05 -7.38 4.72
C GLN A 156 24.64 -6.12 5.38
N LEU A 157 23.96 -5.56 6.38
CA LEU A 157 24.30 -4.30 7.02
C LEU A 157 25.14 -4.47 8.30
N GLU A 158 25.40 -5.70 8.73
CA GLU A 158 26.15 -6.02 9.97
C GLU A 158 27.51 -5.31 10.05
N LEU A 159 28.18 -5.16 8.92
CA LEU A 159 29.52 -4.55 8.85
C LEU A 159 29.50 -3.03 8.64
N MET A 160 28.32 -2.40 8.53
CA MET A 160 28.21 -0.96 8.37
C MET A 160 28.35 -0.23 9.70
N ARG A 161 29.24 0.76 9.74
CA ARG A 161 29.48 1.55 10.96
C ARG A 161 28.48 2.70 11.07
N GLY A 162 28.03 3.00 12.29
CA GLY A 162 27.15 4.15 12.55
C GLY A 162 25.81 4.06 11.83
N LEU A 163 25.25 2.86 11.70
CA LEU A 163 23.96 2.64 11.06
C LEU A 163 22.85 3.32 11.87
N THR A 164 22.00 4.11 11.20
CA THR A 164 20.81 4.73 11.80
C THR A 164 19.69 4.78 10.77
N TRP A 165 18.61 4.05 11.03
CA TRP A 165 17.40 4.10 10.21
C TRP A 165 16.75 5.48 10.25
N LEU A 166 16.29 5.96 9.10
CA LEU A 166 15.65 7.27 8.95
C LEU A 166 14.11 7.19 8.90
N ASP A 167 13.57 6.00 8.69
CA ASP A 167 12.13 5.73 8.62
C ASP A 167 11.73 4.78 9.77
N ASP A 168 10.51 4.96 10.29
CA ASP A 168 9.93 4.13 11.36
C ASP A 168 9.54 2.74 10.81
N LEU A 169 9.69 1.69 11.64
CA LEU A 169 9.45 0.30 11.22
C LEU A 169 8.01 0.08 10.73
N ASP A 170 7.05 0.74 11.39
CA ASP A 170 5.62 0.62 11.13
C ASP A 170 5.15 1.47 9.93
N SER A 171 6.04 2.29 9.36
CA SER A 171 5.72 3.21 8.26
C SER A 171 6.04 2.63 6.86
N VAL A 172 6.54 1.40 6.79
CA VAL A 172 7.02 0.81 5.55
C VAL A 172 5.88 0.07 4.85
N GLU A 173 5.27 0.73 3.87
CA GLU A 173 4.28 0.12 2.97
C GLU A 173 4.97 -0.49 1.73
N PRO A 174 4.58 -1.70 1.29
CA PRO A 174 5.09 -2.27 0.06
C PRO A 174 4.58 -1.48 -1.16
N VAL A 175 5.47 -1.26 -2.12
CA VAL A 175 5.06 -0.89 -3.48
C VAL A 175 4.80 -2.20 -4.23
N MET A 176 3.57 -2.38 -4.68
CA MET A 176 3.18 -3.53 -5.50
C MET A 176 3.36 -3.18 -6.97
N MET A 177 3.94 -4.10 -7.74
CA MET A 177 4.11 -3.97 -9.18
C MET A 177 3.75 -5.29 -9.84
N THR A 178 3.01 -5.28 -10.94
CA THR A 178 2.78 -6.50 -11.73
C THR A 178 3.90 -6.62 -12.77
N GLU A 179 4.60 -7.74 -12.78
CA GLU A 179 5.62 -8.01 -13.78
C GLU A 179 4.96 -8.29 -15.13
N ARG A 180 5.38 -7.55 -16.17
CA ARG A 180 4.70 -7.54 -17.49
C ARG A 180 4.66 -8.91 -18.17
N ASP A 181 5.70 -9.70 -17.99
CA ASP A 181 5.86 -10.96 -18.73
C ASP A 181 5.23 -12.15 -18.01
N SER A 182 5.22 -12.15 -16.67
CA SER A 182 4.73 -13.26 -15.83
C SER A 182 3.33 -13.01 -15.27
N GLY A 183 2.91 -11.75 -15.12
CA GLY A 183 1.71 -11.38 -14.38
C GLY A 183 1.85 -11.57 -12.86
N GLU A 184 3.04 -11.89 -12.35
CA GLU A 184 3.26 -12.05 -10.92
C GLU A 184 3.29 -10.69 -10.21
N ILE A 185 2.78 -10.66 -8.99
CA ILE A 185 2.86 -9.48 -8.12
C ILE A 185 4.25 -9.45 -7.49
N LEU A 186 5.04 -8.47 -7.91
CA LEU A 186 6.31 -8.12 -7.30
C LEU A 186 6.06 -7.15 -6.15
N TYR A 187 6.47 -7.54 -4.95
CA TYR A 187 6.46 -6.67 -3.78
C TYR A 187 7.82 -6.00 -3.64
N ARG A 188 7.83 -4.68 -3.48
CA ARG A 188 9.03 -3.88 -3.27
C ARG A 188 8.96 -3.11 -1.97
N PHE A 189 9.88 -3.38 -1.05
CA PHE A 189 10.09 -2.64 0.18
C PHE A 189 11.35 -1.79 0.08
N ALA A 190 11.31 -0.56 0.60
CA ALA A 190 12.45 0.33 0.63
C ALA A 190 12.58 1.02 1.99
N ARG A 191 13.77 1.03 2.57
CA ARG A 191 14.07 1.72 3.84
C ARG A 191 15.32 2.58 3.71
N LYS A 192 15.25 3.80 4.23
CA LYS A 192 16.36 4.76 4.21
C LYS A 192 17.14 4.67 5.52
N PHE A 193 18.45 4.79 5.42
CA PHE A 193 19.32 4.83 6.59
C PHE A 193 20.58 5.64 6.32
N ASN A 194 21.22 6.09 7.39
CA ASN A 194 22.56 6.64 7.38
C ASN A 194 23.56 5.57 7.80
N ALA A 195 24.75 5.57 7.20
CA ALA A 195 25.91 4.81 7.69
C ALA A 195 27.21 5.56 7.37
N GLN A 196 28.31 5.18 8.03
CA GLN A 196 29.62 5.80 7.88
C GLN A 196 30.55 4.95 7.02
N ASN A 197 31.24 5.60 6.08
CA ASN A 197 32.28 4.94 5.29
C ASN A 197 33.58 4.73 6.11
N VAL A 198 34.65 4.22 5.46
CA VAL A 198 35.95 3.98 6.10
C VAL A 198 36.58 5.24 6.72
N ALA A 199 36.30 6.42 6.14
CA ALA A 199 36.79 7.72 6.59
C ALA A 199 35.91 8.38 7.68
N GLY A 200 34.83 7.73 8.12
CA GLY A 200 33.89 8.28 9.12
C GLY A 200 32.89 9.27 8.54
N VAL A 201 32.84 9.45 7.21
CA VAL A 201 31.86 10.33 6.57
C VAL A 201 30.52 9.62 6.52
N THR A 202 29.47 10.29 7.00
CA THR A 202 28.10 9.79 6.96
C THR A 202 27.54 9.90 5.54
N LEU A 203 27.02 8.80 5.02
CA LEU A 203 26.37 8.67 3.73
C LEU A 203 24.93 8.20 3.92
N ARG A 204 24.05 8.58 2.98
CA ARG A 204 22.64 8.18 2.93
C ARG A 204 22.49 7.00 1.99
N TYR A 205 21.76 6.00 2.44
CA TYR A 205 21.52 4.76 1.72
C TYR A 205 20.03 4.44 1.65
N VAL A 206 19.67 3.58 0.70
CA VAL A 206 18.36 2.93 0.62
C VAL A 206 18.59 1.43 0.56
N ALA A 207 18.06 0.71 1.53
CA ALA A 207 17.96 -0.75 1.50
C ALA A 207 16.67 -1.11 0.76
N ILE A 208 16.79 -1.88 -0.31
CA ILE A 208 15.68 -2.30 -1.16
C ILE A 208 15.56 -3.82 -1.09
N CYS A 209 14.32 -4.30 -1.06
CA CYS A 209 13.96 -5.71 -1.02
C CYS A 209 12.82 -5.94 -2.00
N GLU A 210 12.99 -6.91 -2.89
CA GLU A 210 12.05 -7.23 -3.96
C GLU A 210 11.80 -8.74 -3.99
N GLY A 211 10.59 -9.16 -4.35
CA GLY A 211 10.29 -10.58 -4.55
C GLY A 211 8.80 -10.84 -4.78
N THR A 212 8.49 -11.95 -5.46
CA THR A 212 7.12 -12.41 -5.71
C THR A 212 6.65 -13.43 -4.66
N SER A 213 7.59 -14.05 -3.93
CA SER A 213 7.33 -15.06 -2.90
C SER A 213 8.40 -15.09 -1.81
N LEU A 214 8.16 -15.81 -0.70
CA LEU A 214 9.12 -15.96 0.40
C LEU A 214 10.44 -16.64 0.00
N SER A 215 10.42 -17.46 -1.06
CA SER A 215 11.59 -18.15 -1.59
C SER A 215 12.43 -17.26 -2.52
N ASP A 216 11.84 -16.23 -3.11
CA ASP A 216 12.42 -15.44 -4.19
C ASP A 216 12.71 -13.99 -3.74
N VAL A 217 13.11 -13.82 -2.49
CA VAL A 217 13.41 -12.50 -1.94
C VAL A 217 14.83 -12.10 -2.30
N GLU A 218 14.99 -11.00 -3.03
CA GLU A 218 16.27 -10.37 -3.35
C GLU A 218 16.43 -9.04 -2.60
N THR A 219 17.67 -8.73 -2.17
CA THR A 219 17.96 -7.46 -1.47
C THR A 219 19.21 -6.79 -2.02
N HIS A 220 19.12 -5.47 -2.19
CA HIS A 220 20.24 -4.61 -2.62
C HIS A 220 20.29 -3.31 -1.80
N ILE A 221 21.46 -2.66 -1.79
CA ILE A 221 21.70 -1.43 -1.05
C ILE A 221 22.24 -0.38 -2.01
N ASP A 222 21.50 0.70 -2.17
CA ASP A 222 21.85 1.81 -3.04
C ASP A 222 22.35 3.03 -2.25
N ILE A 223 23.35 3.72 -2.78
CA ILE A 223 23.82 5.00 -2.24
C ILE A 223 22.95 6.11 -2.82
N ARG A 224 22.34 6.93 -1.95
CA ARG A 224 21.58 8.10 -2.39
C ARG A 224 22.51 9.31 -2.47
N PRO A 225 22.49 10.08 -3.58
CA PRO A 225 23.22 11.34 -3.63
C PRO A 225 22.69 12.30 -2.54
N PRO A 226 23.55 13.14 -1.95
CA PRO A 226 23.11 14.19 -1.05
C PRO A 226 22.16 15.12 -1.79
N SER A 227 20.93 15.24 -1.28
CA SER A 227 19.91 16.19 -1.72
C SER A 227 20.27 17.62 -1.37
#